data_AF-A0A386REV4-F1
#
_entry.id   AF-A0A386REV4-F1
#
_cell.length_a   1.000
_cell.length_b   1.000
_cell.length_c   1.000
_cell.angle_alpha   90.00
_cell.angle_beta   90.00
_cell.angle_gamma   90.00
#
_symmetry.space_group_name_H-M   'P 1'
#
loop_
_entity.id
_entity.type
_entity.pdbx_description
1 polymer ?
#
loop_
_entity_poly.entity_id
_entity_poly.type
_entity_poly.pdbx_seq_one_letter_code
_entity_poly.pdbx_strand_id
1 'polypeptide(L)'
;MFSNKNDKIEKVDKILTNEAFEELQVDFADINLAIESGDHFEVHYHGPEDKQTVVTQNEQQLRLKQPETDRKNGRFWQKGLFKIEVVTSSDVGKVKITIPKDHHLREAYIGLASGDTKMRDINIDELEFGSASGDLKIDKLNVNKLSLSIVSGGCKIRSSENRFW
;
A
#
# COMPACT_ATOMS: atom_id res chain seq x y z
N MET A 1 36.77 9.09 4.10
CA MET A 1 36.20 9.64 2.85
C MET A 1 34.72 9.32 2.86
N PHE A 2 33.83 10.29 2.64
CA PHE A 2 32.40 10.02 2.48
C PHE A 2 32.14 9.68 1.02
N SER A 3 31.51 8.53 0.76
CA SER A 3 31.04 8.18 -0.59
C SER A 3 29.56 8.54 -0.68
N ASN A 4 29.19 9.29 -1.73
CA ASN A 4 27.81 9.65 -2.03
C ASN A 4 27.45 9.02 -3.38
N LYS A 5 26.58 8.01 -3.36
CA LYS A 5 25.95 7.47 -4.58
C LYS A 5 24.58 8.11 -4.74
N ASN A 6 24.27 8.55 -5.94
CA ASN A 6 23.04 9.25 -6.26
C ASN A 6 22.52 8.64 -7.57
N ASP A 7 22.01 7.41 -7.49
CA ASP A 7 21.44 6.73 -8.64
C ASP A 7 20.05 7.34 -8.88
N LYS A 8 19.87 8.00 -10.03
CA LYS A 8 18.56 8.52 -10.44
C LYS A 8 17.77 7.36 -11.03
N ILE A 9 16.82 6.82 -10.29
CA ILE A 9 15.84 5.88 -10.86
C ILE A 9 14.70 6.66 -11.51
N GLU A 10 14.28 6.18 -12.67
CA GLU A 10 13.12 6.70 -13.39
C GLU A 10 11.85 6.50 -12.56
N LYS A 11 10.94 7.47 -12.62
CA LYS A 11 9.64 7.37 -11.97
C LYS A 11 8.58 7.11 -13.01
N VAL A 12 7.67 6.21 -12.69
CA VAL A 12 6.55 5.83 -13.54
C VAL A 12 5.23 6.14 -12.84
N ASP A 13 4.23 6.44 -13.66
CA ASP A 13 2.84 6.67 -13.27
C ASP A 13 1.99 5.79 -14.20
N LYS A 14 1.49 4.65 -13.68
CA LYS A 14 0.92 3.58 -14.51
C LYS A 14 -0.32 2.99 -13.86
N ILE A 15 -1.37 2.85 -14.66
CA ILE A 15 -2.49 1.96 -14.36
C ILE A 15 -1.99 0.52 -14.60
N LEU A 16 -2.08 -0.32 -13.57
CA LEU A 16 -1.64 -1.71 -13.59
C LEU A 16 -2.76 -2.67 -14.01
N THR A 17 -4.00 -2.38 -13.62
CA THR A 17 -5.19 -3.15 -14.02
C THR A 17 -6.46 -2.33 -13.74
N ASN A 18 -7.51 -2.57 -14.54
CA ASN A 18 -8.88 -2.08 -14.32
C ASN A 18 -9.89 -3.24 -14.21
N GLU A 19 -9.39 -4.47 -14.13
CA GLU A 19 -10.21 -5.68 -14.09
C GLU A 19 -10.83 -5.84 -12.70
N ALA A 20 -12.07 -6.35 -12.67
CA ALA A 20 -12.78 -6.62 -11.43
C ALA A 20 -12.13 -7.74 -10.60
N PHE A 21 -12.35 -7.71 -9.29
CA PHE A 21 -11.91 -8.73 -8.35
C PHE A 21 -12.80 -8.74 -7.09
N GLU A 22 -12.81 -9.85 -6.38
CA GLU A 22 -13.54 -10.04 -5.12
C GLU A 22 -12.60 -10.22 -3.93
N GLU A 23 -11.38 -10.69 -4.17
CA GLU A 23 -10.35 -10.90 -3.17
C GLU A 23 -9.11 -10.06 -3.48
N LEU A 24 -8.52 -9.45 -2.45
CA LEU A 24 -7.31 -8.66 -2.56
C LEU A 24 -6.20 -9.25 -1.68
N GLN A 25 -5.02 -9.45 -2.26
CA GLN A 25 -3.80 -9.73 -1.52
C GLN A 25 -2.72 -8.69 -1.83
N VAL A 26 -2.18 -8.06 -0.79
CA VAL A 26 -1.08 -7.08 -0.90
C VAL A 26 0.11 -7.52 -0.08
N ASP A 27 1.29 -7.53 -0.70
CA ASP A 27 2.57 -7.85 -0.06
C ASP A 27 3.63 -6.81 -0.49
N PHE A 28 3.83 -5.80 0.35
CA PHE A 28 4.75 -4.69 0.10
C PHE A 28 5.86 -4.60 1.14
N ALA A 29 7.07 -4.30 0.68
CA ALA A 29 8.21 -4.08 1.55
C ALA A 29 8.24 -2.65 2.10
N ASP A 30 8.04 -1.64 1.24
CA ASP A 30 8.04 -0.24 1.68
C ASP A 30 7.03 0.68 0.96
N ILE A 31 6.23 0.17 0.01
CA ILE A 31 5.27 0.97 -0.75
C ILE A 31 4.07 1.42 0.11
N ASN A 32 3.70 2.69 -0.03
CA ASN A 32 2.49 3.23 0.59
C ASN A 32 1.23 2.72 -0.13
N LEU A 33 0.16 2.46 0.63
CA LEU A 33 -1.09 1.93 0.10
C LEU A 33 -2.25 2.90 0.33
N ALA A 34 -3.06 3.11 -0.70
CA ALA A 34 -4.36 3.76 -0.59
C ALA A 34 -5.42 2.85 -1.18
N ILE A 35 -6.51 2.58 -0.45
CA ILE A 35 -7.69 1.88 -0.94
C ILE A 35 -8.88 2.81 -0.74
N GLU A 36 -9.58 3.17 -1.81
CA GLU A 36 -10.75 4.03 -1.71
C GLU A 36 -11.86 3.63 -2.68
N SER A 37 -13.10 3.89 -2.29
CA SER A 37 -14.22 3.70 -3.22
C SER A 37 -14.26 4.80 -4.28
N GLY A 38 -14.70 4.42 -5.48
CA GLY A 38 -14.87 5.25 -6.65
C GLY A 38 -15.92 4.66 -7.59
N ASP A 39 -15.78 4.93 -8.89
CA ASP A 39 -16.80 4.56 -9.88
C ASP A 39 -16.40 3.32 -10.70
N HIS A 40 -15.14 2.88 -10.60
CA HIS A 40 -14.58 1.75 -11.34
C HIS A 40 -13.48 1.04 -10.54
N PHE A 41 -13.10 -0.15 -10.99
CA PHE A 41 -11.88 -0.81 -10.53
C PHE A 41 -10.67 -0.17 -11.20
N GLU A 42 -9.68 0.24 -10.41
CA GLU A 42 -8.39 0.71 -10.92
C GLU A 42 -7.30 0.46 -9.88
N VAL A 43 -6.20 -0.16 -10.30
CA VAL A 43 -4.95 -0.20 -9.53
C VAL A 43 -3.95 0.71 -10.22
N HIS A 44 -3.54 1.77 -9.55
CA HIS A 44 -2.62 2.77 -10.07
C HIS A 44 -1.34 2.79 -9.21
N TYR A 45 -0.20 2.62 -9.86
CA TYR A 45 1.12 2.77 -9.26
C TYR A 45 1.78 4.08 -9.65
N HIS A 46 2.31 4.79 -8.65
CA HIS A 46 3.18 5.95 -8.82
C HIS A 46 4.46 5.78 -8.00
N GLY A 47 5.62 5.76 -8.65
CA GLY A 47 6.88 5.60 -7.92
C GLY A 47 8.07 5.21 -8.78
N PRO A 48 9.18 4.79 -8.14
CA PRO A 48 10.36 4.27 -8.83
C PRO A 48 10.01 3.07 -9.73
N GLU A 49 10.53 3.05 -10.95
CA GLU A 49 10.23 1.97 -11.91
C GLU A 49 10.67 0.58 -11.41
N ASP A 50 11.81 0.51 -10.73
CA ASP A 50 12.35 -0.74 -10.18
C ASP A 50 11.47 -1.35 -9.08
N LYS A 51 10.63 -0.54 -8.44
CA LYS A 51 9.67 -0.97 -7.43
C LYS A 51 8.25 -1.16 -7.97
N GLN A 52 8.03 -1.00 -9.28
CA GLN A 52 6.70 -1.17 -9.86
C GLN A 52 6.13 -2.53 -9.45
N THR A 53 4.96 -2.47 -8.81
CA THR A 53 4.28 -3.65 -8.27
C THR A 53 3.96 -4.67 -9.37
N VAL A 54 4.23 -5.94 -9.08
CA VAL A 54 3.83 -7.05 -9.94
C VAL A 54 2.38 -7.41 -9.64
N VAL A 55 1.56 -7.44 -10.68
CA VAL A 55 0.15 -7.85 -10.61
C VAL A 55 0.03 -9.30 -11.05
N THR A 56 -0.65 -10.12 -10.25
CA THR A 56 -1.13 -11.44 -10.65
C THR A 56 -2.63 -11.46 -10.38
N GLN A 57 -3.42 -11.68 -11.43
CA GLN A 57 -4.87 -11.57 -11.34
C GLN A 57 -5.55 -12.72 -12.08
N ASN A 58 -6.60 -13.25 -11.48
CA ASN A 58 -7.63 -14.05 -12.12
C ASN A 58 -9.00 -13.39 -11.89
N GLU A 59 -10.09 -14.01 -12.33
CA GLU A 59 -11.45 -13.45 -12.22
C GLU A 59 -11.88 -13.12 -10.79
N GLN A 60 -11.31 -13.81 -9.79
CA GLN A 60 -11.74 -13.74 -8.39
C GLN A 60 -10.74 -12.97 -7.51
N GLN A 61 -9.45 -13.16 -7.74
CA GLN A 61 -8.39 -12.70 -6.87
C GLN A 61 -7.40 -11.79 -7.59
N LEU A 62 -7.14 -10.63 -6.97
CA LEU A 62 -6.07 -9.71 -7.31
C LEU A 62 -4.93 -9.82 -6.29
N ARG A 63 -3.73 -10.14 -6.75
CA ARG A 63 -2.51 -10.12 -5.94
C ARG A 63 -1.54 -9.04 -6.41
N LEU A 64 -1.09 -8.22 -5.47
CA LEU A 64 -0.13 -7.15 -5.65
C LEU A 64 1.12 -7.47 -4.81
N LYS A 65 2.26 -7.71 -5.48
CA LYS A 65 3.53 -7.98 -4.80
C LYS A 65 4.61 -6.99 -5.22
N GLN A 66 5.27 -6.36 -4.25
CA GLN A 66 6.47 -5.57 -4.53
C GLN A 66 7.62 -6.50 -4.96
N PRO A 67 8.31 -6.22 -6.07
CA PRO A 67 9.47 -7.02 -6.46
C PRO A 67 10.61 -6.87 -5.44
N GLU A 68 11.34 -7.97 -5.21
CA GLU A 68 12.56 -7.96 -4.42
C GLU A 68 13.65 -7.20 -5.18
N THR A 69 13.89 -5.96 -4.77
CA THR A 69 14.92 -5.10 -5.35
C THR A 69 15.78 -4.52 -4.26
N ASP A 70 17.09 -4.53 -4.48
CA ASP A 70 18.01 -3.77 -3.64
C ASP A 70 17.65 -2.28 -3.76
N ARG A 71 17.51 -1.60 -2.63
CA ARG A 71 17.16 -0.18 -2.61
C ARG A 71 18.28 0.63 -3.27
N LYS A 72 18.03 1.13 -4.48
CA LYS A 72 18.96 1.93 -5.27
C LYS A 72 18.74 3.45 -5.08
N ASN A 73 17.58 3.85 -4.53
CA ASN A 73 17.23 5.25 -4.27
C ASN A 73 17.50 5.68 -2.82
N GLY A 74 17.74 6.99 -2.63
CA GLY A 74 18.02 7.61 -1.34
C GLY A 74 19.44 8.18 -1.26
N ARG A 75 19.71 9.02 -0.25
CA ARG A 75 21.07 9.49 0.02
C ARG A 75 21.71 8.58 1.05
N PHE A 76 22.81 7.93 0.66
CA PHE A 76 23.54 6.99 1.49
C PHE A 76 24.88 7.59 1.89
N TRP A 77 25.09 7.76 3.19
CA TRP A 77 26.32 8.31 3.74
C TRP A 77 26.93 7.26 4.66
N GLN A 78 28.11 6.77 4.33
CA GLN A 78 28.81 5.76 5.12
C GLN A 78 30.16 6.30 5.61
N LYS A 79 30.44 6.12 6.91
CA LYS A 79 31.76 6.36 7.52
C LYS A 79 32.02 5.33 8.63
N GLY A 80 32.99 4.44 8.42
CA GLY A 80 33.29 3.36 9.37
C GLY A 80 32.09 2.42 9.52
N LEU A 81 31.68 2.16 10.78
CA LEU A 81 30.53 1.31 11.13
C LEU A 81 29.18 2.05 11.04
N PHE A 82 29.17 3.35 10.74
CA PHE A 82 27.95 4.14 10.68
C PHE A 82 27.47 4.29 9.23
N LYS A 83 26.21 3.91 8.99
CA LYS A 83 25.47 4.10 7.73
C LYS A 83 24.26 4.98 8.01
N ILE A 84 24.16 6.12 7.33
CA ILE A 84 22.98 6.99 7.33
C ILE A 84 22.30 6.83 5.98
N GLU A 85 21.01 6.57 6.01
CA GLU A 85 20.15 6.47 4.84
C GLU A 85 19.04 7.51 4.97
N VAL A 86 19.03 8.48 4.06
CA VAL A 86 17.96 9.48 3.98
C VAL A 86 17.06 9.11 2.82
N VAL A 87 15.84 8.72 3.15
CA VAL A 87 14.78 8.32 2.22
C VAL A 87 13.72 9.40 2.22
N THR A 88 13.28 9.81 1.04
CA THR A 88 12.16 10.73 0.88
C THR A 88 10.90 9.97 0.48
N SER A 89 9.73 10.57 0.68
CA SER A 89 8.44 9.99 0.24
C SER A 89 8.41 9.66 -1.26
N SER A 90 9.23 10.34 -2.06
CA SER A 90 9.43 10.07 -3.49
C SER A 90 10.17 8.76 -3.80
N ASP A 91 10.85 8.15 -2.84
CA ASP A 91 11.71 6.97 -3.03
C ASP A 91 10.98 5.65 -2.65
N VAL A 92 9.77 5.75 -2.09
CA VAL A 92 9.04 4.63 -1.49
C VAL A 92 7.91 4.11 -2.39
N GLY A 93 7.41 4.93 -3.31
CA GLY A 93 6.30 4.56 -4.21
C GLY A 93 4.94 4.53 -3.51
N LYS A 94 3.87 4.52 -4.30
CA LYS A 94 2.50 4.46 -3.83
C LYS A 94 1.65 3.63 -4.78
N VAL A 95 0.83 2.75 -4.22
CA VAL A 95 -0.28 2.10 -4.92
C VAL A 95 -1.60 2.68 -4.45
N LYS A 96 -2.45 3.08 -5.39
CA LYS A 96 -3.84 3.45 -5.15
C LYS A 96 -4.75 2.39 -5.79
N ILE A 97 -5.65 1.83 -4.99
CA ILE A 97 -6.68 0.90 -5.42
C ILE A 97 -8.02 1.64 -5.32
N THR A 98 -8.71 1.76 -6.44
CA THR A 98 -10.08 2.27 -6.55
C THR A 98 -11.02 1.09 -6.74
N ILE A 99 -12.09 1.03 -5.95
CA ILE A 99 -13.11 -0.04 -6.00
C ILE A 99 -14.48 0.62 -6.21
N PRO A 100 -15.39 0.08 -7.04
CA PRO A 100 -16.72 0.65 -7.17
C PRO A 100 -17.45 0.73 -5.81
N LYS A 101 -18.10 1.86 -5.50
CA LYS A 101 -18.76 2.10 -4.20
C LYS A 101 -19.74 1.02 -3.76
N ASP A 102 -20.47 0.45 -4.72
CA ASP A 102 -21.50 -0.56 -4.48
C ASP A 102 -20.92 -1.98 -4.45
N HIS A 103 -19.61 -2.12 -4.69
CA HIS A 103 -18.94 -3.42 -4.67
C HIS A 103 -18.54 -3.81 -3.24
N HIS A 104 -18.73 -5.09 -2.94
CA HIS A 104 -18.32 -5.68 -1.67
C HIS A 104 -17.14 -6.61 -1.93
N LEU A 105 -15.98 -6.30 -1.36
CA LEU A 105 -14.89 -7.27 -1.36
C LEU A 105 -15.21 -8.39 -0.38
N ARG A 106 -14.96 -9.63 -0.76
CA ARG A 106 -15.11 -10.75 0.16
C ARG A 106 -13.94 -10.80 1.13
N GLU A 107 -12.72 -10.73 0.64
CA GLU A 107 -11.52 -10.84 1.49
C GLU A 107 -10.43 -9.86 1.07
N ALA A 108 -9.75 -9.29 2.05
CA ALA A 108 -8.56 -8.49 1.85
C ALA A 108 -7.46 -8.87 2.86
N TYR A 109 -6.33 -9.35 2.36
CA TYR A 109 -5.12 -9.64 3.13
C TYR A 109 -4.03 -8.65 2.76
N ILE A 110 -3.61 -7.83 3.71
CA ILE A 110 -2.68 -6.74 3.48
C ILE A 110 -1.49 -6.88 4.42
N GLY A 111 -0.32 -7.18 3.85
CA GLY A 111 0.95 -7.31 4.55
C GLY A 111 1.95 -6.24 4.10
N LEU A 112 2.44 -5.43 5.04
CA LEU A 112 3.47 -4.43 4.81
C LEU A 112 4.65 -4.62 5.78
N ALA A 113 5.88 -4.61 5.27
CA ALA A 113 7.05 -4.46 6.15
C ALA A 113 7.23 -2.99 6.58
N SER A 114 6.97 -2.06 5.67
CA SER A 114 6.97 -0.62 5.92
C SER A 114 5.95 0.06 5.00
N GLY A 115 5.42 1.21 5.43
CA GLY A 115 4.60 2.08 4.59
C GLY A 115 3.29 2.48 5.26
N ASP A 116 2.81 3.66 4.90
CA ASP A 116 1.54 4.17 5.39
C ASP A 116 0.39 3.61 4.56
N THR A 117 -0.69 3.23 5.25
CA THR A 117 -1.91 2.74 4.61
C THR A 117 -3.08 3.67 4.91
N LYS A 118 -3.83 4.01 3.86
CA LYS A 118 -5.09 4.76 3.96
C LYS A 118 -6.22 3.96 3.33
N MET A 119 -7.28 3.73 4.08
CA MET A 119 -8.52 3.11 3.59
C MET A 119 -9.68 4.09 3.75
N ARG A 120 -10.49 4.27 2.72
CA ARG A 120 -11.61 5.21 2.75
C ARG A 120 -12.86 4.68 2.04
N ASP A 121 -13.97 4.68 2.76
CA ASP A 121 -15.32 4.41 2.21
C ASP A 121 -15.43 3.01 1.59
N ILE A 122 -14.85 1.99 2.22
CA ILE A 122 -14.74 0.63 1.67
C ILE A 122 -15.71 -0.32 2.37
N ASN A 123 -16.28 -1.26 1.62
CA ASN A 123 -17.05 -2.40 2.13
C ASN A 123 -16.30 -3.72 1.88
N ILE A 124 -15.98 -4.46 2.95
CA ILE A 124 -15.23 -5.73 2.91
C ILE A 124 -15.87 -6.73 3.88
N ASP A 125 -16.01 -8.02 3.55
CA ASP A 125 -16.45 -9.01 4.55
C ASP A 125 -15.34 -9.31 5.57
N GLU A 126 -14.16 -9.75 5.10
CA GLU A 126 -13.01 -10.04 5.96
C GLU A 126 -11.77 -9.21 5.60
N LEU A 127 -11.27 -8.44 6.57
CA LEU A 127 -10.03 -7.67 6.44
C LEU A 127 -8.99 -8.14 7.46
N GLU A 128 -7.86 -8.63 6.94
CA GLU A 128 -6.64 -8.86 7.70
C GLU A 128 -5.56 -7.86 7.27
N PHE A 129 -5.08 -7.08 8.22
CA PHE A 129 -4.02 -6.10 7.99
C PHE A 129 -2.86 -6.33 8.96
N GLY A 130 -1.66 -6.45 8.41
CA GLY A 130 -0.39 -6.55 9.12
C GLY A 130 0.60 -5.50 8.63
N SER A 131 1.17 -4.73 9.56
CA SER A 131 2.31 -3.86 9.26
C SER A 131 3.40 -3.95 10.32
N ALA A 132 4.66 -4.13 9.91
CA ALA A 132 5.78 -4.02 10.83
C ALA A 132 6.12 -2.55 11.16
N SER A 133 5.94 -1.62 10.22
CA SER A 133 6.14 -0.20 10.43
C SER A 133 5.26 0.68 9.54
N GLY A 134 4.66 1.72 10.11
CA GLY A 134 3.92 2.75 9.37
C GLY A 134 2.55 3.04 9.97
N ASP A 135 1.91 4.09 9.48
CA ASP A 135 0.61 4.51 10.00
C ASP A 135 -0.54 3.88 9.21
N LEU A 136 -1.55 3.39 9.94
CA LEU A 136 -2.82 2.96 9.38
C LEU A 136 -3.89 4.02 9.67
N LYS A 137 -4.51 4.54 8.61
CA LYS A 137 -5.69 5.41 8.70
C LYS A 137 -6.87 4.81 7.97
N ILE A 138 -7.94 4.54 8.70
CA ILE A 138 -9.20 4.03 8.18
C ILE A 138 -10.30 5.07 8.41
N ASP A 139 -11.02 5.41 7.35
CA ASP A 139 -12.14 6.35 7.37
C ASP A 139 -13.35 5.74 6.67
N LYS A 140 -14.42 5.43 7.42
CA LYS A 140 -15.61 4.73 6.90
C LYS A 140 -15.28 3.37 6.29
N LEU A 141 -15.05 2.39 7.16
CA LEU A 141 -14.92 0.99 6.78
C LEU A 141 -16.16 0.26 7.27
N ASN A 142 -16.88 -0.40 6.35
CA ASN A 142 -17.90 -1.37 6.67
C ASN A 142 -17.26 -2.76 6.58
N VAL A 143 -17.18 -3.48 7.70
CA VAL A 143 -16.50 -4.77 7.76
C VAL A 143 -17.16 -5.73 8.74
N ASN A 144 -17.27 -6.99 8.34
CA ASN A 144 -17.84 -8.05 9.19
C ASN A 144 -16.80 -8.62 10.15
N LYS A 145 -15.57 -8.85 9.66
CA LYS A 145 -14.45 -9.37 10.46
C LYS A 145 -13.17 -8.58 10.19
N LEU A 146 -12.60 -8.03 11.26
CA LEU A 146 -11.42 -7.19 11.22
C LEU A 146 -10.30 -7.75 12.11
N SER A 147 -9.13 -8.00 11.53
CA SER A 147 -7.90 -8.34 12.23
C SER A 147 -6.81 -7.32 11.89
N LEU A 148 -6.24 -6.68 12.91
CA LEU A 148 -5.21 -5.64 12.76
C LEU A 148 -3.99 -5.99 13.61
N SER A 149 -2.81 -5.96 12.99
CA SER A 149 -1.51 -6.10 13.66
C SER A 149 -0.56 -5.00 13.18
N ILE A 150 -0.15 -4.10 14.08
CA ILE A 150 0.82 -3.04 13.79
C ILE A 150 1.89 -3.10 14.87
N VAL A 151 3.14 -3.36 14.47
CA VAL A 151 4.27 -3.45 15.41
C VAL A 151 4.77 -2.07 15.80
N SER A 152 4.91 -1.15 14.84
CA SER A 152 5.37 0.22 15.06
C SER A 152 4.62 1.22 14.18
N GLY A 153 4.10 2.29 14.77
CA GLY A 153 3.33 3.33 14.07
C GLY A 153 2.03 3.69 14.79
N GLY A 154 1.22 4.53 14.15
CA GLY A 154 -0.09 4.95 14.63
C GLY A 154 -1.24 4.25 13.91
N CYS A 155 -2.28 3.87 14.66
CA CYS A 155 -3.54 3.40 14.10
C CYS A 155 -4.65 4.41 14.40
N LYS A 156 -5.34 4.89 13.35
CA LYS A 156 -6.50 5.76 13.48
C LYS A 156 -7.67 5.20 12.68
N ILE A 157 -8.73 4.83 13.38
CA ILE A 157 -9.97 4.32 12.80
C ILE A 157 -11.09 5.33 13.09
N ARG A 158 -11.80 5.75 12.06
CA ARG A 158 -13.00 6.59 12.17
C ARG A 158 -14.19 5.85 11.57
N SER A 159 -15.16 5.54 12.42
CA SER A 159 -16.47 5.05 11.99
C SER A 159 -17.33 6.20 11.46
N SER A 160 -18.17 5.91 10.47
CA SER A 160 -19.33 6.76 10.17
C SER A 160 -20.49 6.38 11.10
N GLU A 161 -20.91 7.31 11.95
CA GLU A 161 -22.22 7.21 12.60
C GLU A 161 -23.32 7.26 11.54
N ASN A 162 -23.91 6.12 11.19
CA ASN A 162 -25.23 6.11 10.59
C ASN A 162 -26.25 6.40 11.70
N ARG A 163 -26.53 7.69 11.91
CA ARG A 163 -27.66 8.13 12.73
C ARG A 163 -28.96 7.88 11.95
N PHE A 164 -29.60 6.75 12.23
CA PHE A 164 -31.03 6.59 11.97
C PHE A 164 -31.77 7.06 13.23
N TRP A 165 -32.41 8.22 13.15
CA TRP A 165 -33.52 8.62 14.03
C TRP A 165 -34.72 8.90 13.14
#